data_AF-A0A516SA76-F1
#
_entry.id   AF-A0A516SA76-F1
#
_cell.length_a   1.000
_cell.length_b   1.000
_cell.length_c   1.000
_cell.angle_alpha   90.00
_cell.angle_beta   90.00
_cell.angle_gamma   90.00
#
_symmetry.space_group_name_H-M   'P 1'
#
loop_
_entity.id
_entity.type
_entity.pdbx_description
1 polymer ?
#
loop_
_entity_poly.entity_id
_entity_poly.type
_entity_poly.pdbx_seq_one_letter_code
_entity_poly.pdbx_strand_id
1 'polypeptide(L)' 'MARITELETNLQADQHGSYHARLIKQLAVRQAELARQLRQPVTPERYRELSALHTACLAARNIVDTLWRRYRMG' A
#
# COMPACT_ATOMS: atom_id res chain seq x y z
N MET A 1 23.34 -6.72 -10.15
CA MET A 1 22.34 -7.64 -9.55
C MET A 1 21.48 -6.82 -8.61
N ALA A 2 20.21 -6.57 -8.96
CA ALA A 2 19.34 -5.76 -8.13
C ALA A 2 19.12 -6.46 -6.78
N ARG A 3 19.34 -5.76 -5.66
CA ARG A 3 18.91 -6.27 -4.34
C ARG A 3 17.39 -6.28 -4.35
N ILE A 4 16.82 -7.43 -4.68
CA ILE A 4 15.40 -7.68 -4.51
C ILE A 4 15.13 -7.50 -3.02
N THR A 5 14.32 -6.49 -2.68
CA THR A 5 13.87 -6.29 -1.31
C THR A 5 13.04 -7.50 -0.86
N GLU A 6 12.92 -7.74 0.44
CA GLU A 6 12.07 -8.85 0.95
C GLU A 6 10.64 -8.77 0.42
N LEU A 7 10.10 -7.56 0.27
CA LEU A 7 8.81 -7.30 -0.36
C LEU A 7 8.75 -7.82 -1.80
N GLU A 8 9.74 -7.47 -2.62
CA GLU A 8 9.82 -7.90 -4.02
C GLU A 8 10.02 -9.42 -4.14
N THR A 9 10.83 -10.03 -3.27
CA THR A 9 11.02 -11.49 -3.23
C THR A 9 9.70 -12.19 -2.96
N ASN A 10 8.95 -11.72 -1.95
CA ASN A 10 7.66 -12.30 -1.60
C ASN A 10 6.63 -12.10 -2.72
N LEU A 11 6.59 -10.94 -3.37
CA LEU A 11 5.69 -10.68 -4.50
C LEU A 11 6.06 -11.52 -5.75
N GLN A 12 7.34 -11.77 -5.99
CA GLN A 12 7.80 -12.63 -7.08
C GLN A 12 7.45 -14.10 -6.82
N ALA A 13 7.54 -14.56 -5.58
CA ALA A 13 7.15 -15.91 -5.19
C ALA A 13 5.62 -16.12 -5.11
N ASP A 14 4.84 -15.04 -5.04
CA ASP A 14 3.38 -15.08 -4.88
C ASP A 14 2.62 -15.42 -6.17
N GLN A 15 2.66 -16.71 -6.54
CA GLN A 15 2.03 -17.23 -7.77
C GLN A 15 0.51 -17.08 -7.79
N HIS A 16 -0.14 -17.23 -6.64
CA HIS A 16 -1.60 -17.22 -6.52
C HIS A 16 -2.16 -15.86 -6.10
N GLY A 17 -1.30 -14.86 -5.86
CA GLY A 17 -1.73 -13.51 -5.47
C GLY A 17 -2.19 -13.40 -4.00
N SER A 18 -1.92 -14.40 -3.16
CA SER A 18 -2.38 -14.41 -1.76
C SER A 18 -1.66 -13.35 -0.91
N TYR A 19 -0.35 -13.20 -1.11
CA TYR A 19 0.45 -12.20 -0.41
C TYR A 19 0.14 -10.79 -0.90
N HIS A 20 0.03 -10.61 -2.22
CA HIS A 20 -0.46 -9.40 -2.88
C HIS A 20 -1.82 -8.97 -2.33
N ALA A 21 -2.81 -9.85 -2.36
CA ALA A 21 -4.15 -9.56 -1.86
C ALA A 21 -4.15 -9.18 -0.38
N ARG A 22 -3.30 -9.84 0.43
CA ARG A 22 -3.12 -9.49 1.85
C ARG A 22 -2.59 -8.07 2.02
N LEU A 23 -1.55 -7.68 1.28
CA LEU A 23 -0.98 -6.33 1.34
C LEU A 23 -1.99 -5.27 0.90
N ILE A 24 -2.70 -5.51 -0.21
CA ILE A 24 -3.74 -4.60 -0.71
C ILE A 24 -4.86 -4.44 0.33
N LYS A 25 -5.31 -5.52 0.97
CA LYS A 25 -6.31 -5.47 2.04
C LYS A 25 -5.82 -4.66 3.24
N GLN A 26 -4.58 -4.88 3.69
CA GLN A 26 -4.02 -4.13 4.81
C GLN A 26 -3.93 -2.62 4.52
N LEU A 27 -3.46 -2.25 3.33
CA LEU A 27 -3.40 -0.86 2.89
C LEU A 27 -4.79 -0.23 2.76
N ALA A 28 -5.78 -0.97 2.25
CA ALA A 28 -7.16 -0.50 2.16
C ALA A 28 -7.78 -0.25 3.53
N VAL A 29 -7.55 -1.13 4.51
CA VAL A 29 -8.03 -0.94 5.89
C VAL A 29 -7.42 0.33 6.51
N ARG A 30 -6.09 0.50 6.41
CA ARG A 30 -5.43 1.70 6.95
C ARG A 30 -5.88 2.98 6.24
N GLN A 31 -6.06 2.92 4.93
CA GLN A 31 -6.59 4.05 4.17
C GLN A 31 -8.00 4.44 4.65
N ALA A 32 -8.89 3.46 4.87
CA ALA A 32 -10.24 3.71 5.37
C ALA A 32 -10.24 4.31 6.79
N GLU A 33 -9.34 3.84 7.66
CA GLU A 33 -9.15 4.41 9.00
C GLU A 33 -8.70 5.87 8.94
N LEU A 34 -7.73 6.19 8.09
CA LEU A 34 -7.23 7.55 7.89
C LEU A 34 -8.31 8.47 7.32
N ALA A 35 -9.05 8.00 6.31
CA ALA A 35 -10.17 8.73 5.73
C ALA A 35 -11.28 9.01 6.76
N ARG A 36 -11.53 8.06 7.68
CA ARG A 36 -12.48 8.28 8.79
C ARG A 36 -11.98 9.35 9.76
N GLN A 37 -10.68 9.38 10.06
CA GLN A 37 -10.09 10.41 10.94
C GLN A 37 -10.10 11.80 10.29
N LEU A 38 -9.86 11.88 8.97
CA LEU A 38 -9.93 13.15 8.22
C LEU A 38 -11.33 13.79 8.22
N ARG A 39 -12.40 13.03 8.50
CA ARG A 39 -13.76 13.55 8.64
C ARG A 39 -14.09 14.07 10.05
N GLN A 40 -13.19 13.89 11.01
CA GLN A 40 -13.35 14.43 12.36
C GLN A 40 -12.70 15.81 12.48
N PRO A 41 -13.14 16.65 13.42
CA PRO A 41 -12.41 17.87 13.76
C PRO A 41 -11.00 17.50 14.23
N VAL A 42 -9.99 17.98 13.51
CA VAL A 42 -8.57 17.80 13.83
C VAL A 42 -7.84 19.12 13.64
N THR A 43 -6.68 19.29 14.27
CA THR A 43 -5.85 20.47 14.05
C THR A 43 -5.35 20.50 12.59
N PRO A 44 -5.03 21.67 12.03
CA PRO A 44 -4.48 21.78 10.68
C PRO A 44 -3.20 20.97 10.46
N GLU A 45 -2.36 20.84 11.49
CA GLU A 45 -1.13 20.03 11.47
C GLU A 45 -1.48 18.56 11.34
N ARG A 46 -2.44 18.10 12.16
CA ARG A 46 -2.90 16.71 12.13
C ARG A 46 -3.61 16.36 10.83
N TYR A 47 -4.37 17.28 10.27
CA TYR A 47 -4.99 17.11 8.96
C TYR A 47 -3.95 16.88 7.86
N ARG A 48 -2.86 17.67 7.86
CA ARG A 48 -1.75 17.53 6.91
C ARG A 48 -1.05 16.17 7.04
N GLU A 49 -0.76 15.73 8.27
CA GLU A 49 -0.18 14.41 8.52
C GLU A 49 -1.08 13.28 8.02
N LEU A 50 -2.36 13.30 8.38
CA LEU A 50 -3.32 12.27 7.97
C LEU A 50 -3.50 12.23 6.45
N SER A 51 -3.50 13.40 5.79
CA SER A 51 -3.58 13.50 4.33
C SER A 51 -2.34 12.94 3.64
N ALA A 52 -1.15 13.20 4.19
CA ALA A 52 0.11 12.63 3.70
C ALA A 52 0.12 11.10 3.84
N LEU A 53 -0.29 10.58 5.00
CA LEU A 53 -0.39 9.13 5.24
C LEU A 53 -1.43 8.46 4.33
N HIS A 54 -2.58 9.10 4.11
CA HIS A 54 -3.62 8.58 3.22
C HIS A 54 -3.11 8.50 1.78
N THR A 55 -2.38 9.52 1.32
CA THR A 55 -1.75 9.55 0.00
C THR A 55 -0.64 8.51 -0.12
N ALA A 56 0.17 8.33 0.92
CA ALA A 56 1.21 7.30 0.95
C ALA A 56 0.63 5.89 0.85
N CYS A 57 -0.51 5.61 1.50
CA CYS A 57 -1.21 4.33 1.38
C CYS A 57 -1.65 4.05 -0.07
N LEU A 58 -2.18 5.07 -0.78
CA LEU A 58 -2.53 4.96 -2.19
C LEU A 58 -1.30 4.67 -3.08
N ALA A 59 -0.22 5.41 -2.87
CA ALA A 59 1.02 5.20 -3.61
C ALA A 59 1.59 3.78 -3.37
N ALA A 60 1.59 3.31 -2.12
CA ALA A 60 2.04 1.97 -1.77
C ALA A 60 1.21 0.87 -2.46
N ARG A 61 -0.12 1.04 -2.54
CA ARG A 61 -1.00 0.11 -3.26
C ARG A 61 -0.61 0.02 -4.73
N ASN A 62 -0.41 1.17 -5.39
CA ASN A 62 -0.01 1.22 -6.79
C ASN A 62 1.35 0.53 -7.03
N ILE A 63 2.32 0.71 -6.13
CA ILE A 63 3.63 0.05 -6.21
C ILE A 63 3.47 -1.46 -6.11
N VAL A 64 2.74 -1.96 -5.10
CA VAL A 64 2.50 -3.40 -4.90
C VAL A 64 1.79 -4.02 -6.10
N ASP A 65 0.74 -3.36 -6.61
CA ASP A 65 0.01 -3.81 -7.80
C ASP A 65 0.87 -3.83 -9.06
N THR A 66 1.78 -2.87 -9.20
CA THR A 66 2.67 -2.77 -10.36
C THR A 66 3.74 -3.86 -10.33
N LEU A 67 4.37 -4.05 -9.17
CA LEU A 67 5.40 -5.10 -8.99
C LEU A 67 4.81 -6.49 -9.21
N TRP A 68 3.66 -6.79 -8.60
CA TRP A 68 3.03 -8.10 -8.76
C TRP A 68 2.67 -8.40 -10.22
N ARG A 69 2.04 -7.44 -10.92
CA ARG A 69 1.74 -7.58 -12.37
C ARG A 69 2.99 -7.78 -13.20
N ARG A 70 4.06 -7.05 -12.90
CA ARG A 70 5.36 -7.19 -13.59
C ARG A 70 5.92 -8.61 -13.45
N TYR A 71 5.80 -9.24 -12.28
CA TYR A 71 6.26 -10.61 -12.07
C TYR A 71 5.35 -11.69 -12.66
N ARG A 72 4.13 -11.34 -13.08
CA ARG A 72 3.20 -12.27 -13.76
C ARG A 72 3.25 -12.18 -15.29
N MET A 73 3.63 -11.02 -15.83
CA MET A 73 3.70 -10.78 -17.27
C MET A 73 5.12 -10.89 -17.84
N GLY A 74 6.13 -11.04 -16.96
CA GLY A 74 7.53 -11.23 -17.32
C GLY A 74 7.94 -12.69 -17.38
#